data_AF-A0A1A7NZR2-F1
#
_entry.id   AF-A0A1A7NZR2-F1
#
_cell.length_a   1.000
_cell.length_b   1.000
_cell.length_c   1.000
_cell.angle_alpha   90.00
_cell.angle_beta   90.00
_cell.angle_gamma   90.00
#
_symmetry.space_group_name_H-M   'P 1'
#
loop_
_entity.id
_entity.type
_entity.pdbx_description
1 polymer ?
#
loop_
_entity_poly.entity_id
_entity_poly.type
_entity_poly.pdbx_seq_one_letter_code
_entity_poly.pdbx_strand_id
1 'polypeptide(L)' 'MQTTSEVNIMTAKDVTDLTGITIQTLRKQYKQGKFPKPTKIGKKEFWHKDIINQFLRGK' A
#
# COMPACT_ATOMS: atom_id res chain seq x y z
N MET A 1 18.42 -23.02 -4.03
CA MET A 1 18.10 -21.59 -4.25
C MET A 1 16.66 -21.51 -4.73
N GLN A 2 15.73 -21.11 -3.86
CA GLN A 2 14.35 -20.80 -4.23
C GLN A 2 14.04 -19.43 -3.63
N THR A 3 14.30 -18.36 -4.39
CA THR A 3 13.69 -17.06 -4.11
C THR A 3 12.29 -17.10 -4.70
N THR A 4 11.38 -17.78 -4.00
CA THR A 4 9.95 -17.56 -4.19
C THR A 4 9.72 -16.14 -3.75
N SER A 5 9.72 -15.20 -4.70
CA SER A 5 9.29 -13.83 -4.48
C SER A 5 7.82 -13.89 -4.12
N GLU A 6 7.54 -14.09 -2.84
CA GLU A 6 6.21 -13.94 -2.26
C GLU A 6 5.78 -12.51 -2.57
N VAL A 7 4.93 -12.36 -3.58
CA VAL A 7 4.33 -11.08 -3.91
C VAL A 7 3.40 -10.76 -2.76
N ASN A 8 3.95 -10.09 -1.75
CA ASN A 8 3.26 -9.77 -0.51
C ASN A 8 2.41 -8.53 -0.81
N ILE A 9 1.20 -8.76 -1.30
CA ILE A 9 0.25 -7.72 -1.69
C ILE A 9 -0.62 -7.35 -0.50
N MET A 10 -0.78 -6.05 -0.27
CA MET A 10 -1.67 -5.48 0.73
C MET A 10 -2.91 -4.89 0.05
N THR A 11 -4.08 -5.15 0.63
CA THR A 11 -5.31 -4.45 0.28
C THR A 11 -5.35 -3.07 0.93
N ALA A 12 -6.28 -2.22 0.49
CA ALA A 12 -6.50 -0.93 1.14
C ALA A 12 -6.80 -1.07 2.64
N LYS A 13 -7.49 -2.15 3.06
CA LYS A 13 -7.77 -2.43 4.47
C LYS A 13 -6.49 -2.72 5.24
N ASP A 14 -5.63 -3.58 4.71
CA ASP A 14 -4.36 -3.91 5.36
C ASP A 14 -3.48 -2.66 5.53
N VAL A 15 -3.49 -1.77 4.53
CA VAL A 15 -2.76 -0.50 4.60
C VAL A 15 -3.36 0.43 5.65
N THR A 16 -4.69 0.53 5.74
CA THR A 16 -5.34 1.37 6.77
C THR A 16 -5.08 0.83 8.18
N ASP A 17 -5.12 -0.49 8.35
CA ASP A 17 -4.85 -1.14 9.63
C ASP A 17 -3.39 -0.95 10.05
N LEU A 18 -2.45 -1.00 9.10
CA LEU A 18 -1.02 -0.77 9.35
C LEU A 18 -0.67 0.68 9.70
N THR A 19 -1.31 1.64 9.01
CA THR A 19 -0.96 3.07 9.10
C THR A 19 -1.82 3.86 10.07
N GLY A 20 -2.93 3.27 10.55
CA GLY A 20 -3.89 3.91 11.44
C GLY A 20 -4.70 5.04 10.77
N ILE A 21 -4.58 5.24 9.45
CA ILE A 21 -5.34 6.27 8.74
C ILE A 21 -6.61 5.67 8.13
N THR A 22 -7.64 6.50 7.98
CA THR A 22 -8.87 6.07 7.32
C THR A 22 -8.67 5.84 5.81
N ILE A 23 -9.52 5.01 5.22
CA ILE A 23 -9.53 4.75 3.77
C ILE A 23 -9.66 6.03 2.93
N GLN A 24 -10.41 7.00 3.42
CA GLN A 24 -10.59 8.31 2.77
C GLN A 24 -9.29 9.10 2.76
N THR A 25 -8.59 9.11 3.90
CA THR A 25 -7.28 9.75 4.04
C THR A 25 -6.23 9.06 3.17
N LEU A 26 -6.19 7.73 3.16
CA LEU A 26 -5.31 6.96 2.26
C LEU A 26 -5.53 7.36 0.80
N ARG A 27 -6.80 7.42 0.36
CA ARG A 27 -7.18 7.83 -1.01
C ARG A 27 -6.80 9.26 -1.34
N LYS A 28 -6.98 10.19 -0.40
CA LYS A 28 -6.57 11.58 -0.55
C LYS A 28 -5.05 11.68 -0.68
N GLN A 29 -4.31 11.01 0.19
CA GLN A 29 -2.84 11.09 0.21
C GLN A 29 -2.21 10.51 -1.06
N TYR A 30 -2.65 9.34 -1.55
CA TYR A 30 -2.07 8.80 -2.80
C TYR A 30 -2.44 9.65 -4.03
N LYS A 31 -3.64 10.28 -4.04
CA LYS A 31 -4.03 11.22 -5.12
C LYS A 31 -3.18 12.48 -5.10
N GLN A 32 -2.79 12.94 -3.91
CA GLN A 32 -1.90 14.08 -3.71
C GLN A 32 -0.41 13.75 -3.90
N GLY A 33 -0.06 12.49 -4.20
CA GLY A 33 1.34 12.05 -4.33
C GLY A 33 2.10 11.94 -3.00
N LYS A 34 1.39 12.04 -1.86
CA LYS A 34 1.97 11.94 -0.50
C LYS A 34 2.04 10.51 0.02
N PHE A 35 1.50 9.55 -0.72
CA PHE A 35 1.48 8.13 -0.38
C PHE A 35 1.69 7.31 -1.66
N PRO A 36 2.31 6.11 -1.59
CA PRO A 36 2.45 5.23 -2.75
C PRO A 36 1.14 4.99 -3.49
N LYS A 37 1.17 5.03 -4.82
CA LYS A 37 -0.02 4.77 -5.65
C LYS A 37 -0.40 3.28 -5.59
N PRO A 38 -1.69 2.95 -5.51
CA PRO A 38 -2.13 1.56 -5.63
C PRO A 38 -2.01 1.06 -7.06
N THR A 39 -1.74 -0.23 -7.18
CA THR A 39 -2.07 -1.04 -8.34
C THR A 39 -3.57 -1.37 -8.31
N LYS A 40 -4.30 -1.03 -9.37
CA LYS A 40 -5.74 -1.29 -9.46
C LYS A 40 -5.99 -2.57 -10.26
N ILE A 41 -6.76 -3.48 -9.69
CA ILE A 41 -7.27 -4.67 -10.39
C ILE A 41 -8.79 -4.64 -10.27
N GLY A 42 -9.45 -4.25 -11.37
CA GLY A 42 -10.88 -3.93 -11.37
C GLY A 42 -11.20 -2.79 -10.39
N LYS A 43 -12.11 -3.05 -9.44
CA LYS A 43 -12.53 -2.08 -8.41
C LYS A 43 -11.65 -2.10 -7.15
N LYS A 44 -10.70 -3.03 -7.04
CA LYS A 44 -9.87 -3.21 -5.85
C LYS A 44 -8.53 -2.48 -6.00
N GLU A 45 -8.05 -1.95 -4.89
CA GLU A 45 -6.80 -1.21 -4.76
C GLU A 45 -5.80 -2.06 -3.97
N PHE A 46 -4.61 -2.25 -4.52
CA PHE A 46 -3.58 -3.11 -3.98
C PHE A 46 -2.24 -2.38 -3.91
N TRP A 47 -1.43 -2.70 -2.91
CA TRP A 47 -0.08 -2.16 -2.73
C TRP A 47 0.91 -3.29 -2.52
N HIS A 48 2.14 -3.10 -2.99
CA HIS A 48 3.23 -3.98 -2.62
C HIS A 48 3.68 -3.63 -1.20
N LYS A 49 3.69 -4.63 -0.31
CA LYS A 49 4.10 -4.48 1.08
C LYS A 49 5.49 -3.86 1.21
N ASP A 50 6.42 -4.21 0.33
CA ASP A 50 7.79 -3.69 0.36
C ASP A 50 7.83 -2.18 0.12
N ILE A 51 7.02 -1.69 -0.83
CA ILE A 51 6.90 -0.25 -1.12
C ILE A 51 6.31 0.48 0.09
N ILE A 52 5.27 -0.08 0.72
CA ILE A 52 4.67 0.51 1.92
C ILE A 52 5.66 0.53 3.08
N ASN A 53 6.36 -0.57 3.33
CA ASN A 53 7.36 -0.66 4.39
C ASN A 53 8.51 0.32 4.16
N GLN A 54 8.99 0.45 2.92
CA GLN A 54 10.03 1.42 2.56
C GLN A 54 9.55 2.85 2.81
N PHE A 55 8.32 3.17 2.41
CA PHE A 55 7.70 4.47 2.67
C PHE A 55 7.59 4.79 4.17
N LEU A 56 7.19 3.81 4.98
CA LEU A 56 7.05 3.98 6.43
C LEU A 56 8.40 4.12 7.15
N ARG A 57 9.46 3.52 6.63
CA ARG A 57 10.83 3.70 7.18
C ARG A 57 11.46 5.04 6.83
N GLY A 58 11.06 5.65 5.72
CA GLY A 58 11.57 6.94 5.24
C GLY A 58 10.80 8.15 5.77
N LYS A 59 9.86 7.93 6.69
CA LYS A 59 9.00 8.94 7.30
C LYS A 59 9.40 9.15 8.76
#